data_AF-R5V3Q0-F1
#
_entry.id   AF-R5V3Q0-F1
#
_cell.length_a   1.000
_cell.length_b   1.000
_cell.length_c   1.000
_cell.angle_alpha   90.00
_cell.angle_beta   90.00
_cell.angle_gamma   90.00
#
_symmetry.space_group_name_H-M   'P 1'
#
loop_
_entity.id
_entity.type
_entity.pdbx_description
1 polymer ?
#
loop_
_entity_poly.entity_id
_entity_poly.type
_entity_poly.pdbx_seq_one_letter_code
_entity_poly.pdbx_strand_id
1 'polypeptide(L)'
;MKKYKICVYAICKNEEKNLKGWLENVQEADKIFVLDTGSTDSSIEILKQAKENVVFQTKKYQPFRFDEARNDSLNMVDEDCDICVCCDIDERFIKNWRKIIEKNWTADTKLLSYRYTWNFNSDGSEGTVFFISKIHSRHDFKWVHPVHEVLQYLKKEPCKTIQLPELKLFHYADNLKSRSSYLPLLELSVQEDPEDDRNMHYLGREYMFHKKYDEAINTLNRHLTLKSATWKDERAASYRFIGRCQLAKNNFNEAKISYLKAICEAPYLREAYIELAYLLYEQKEYYGVIYWIEEALKIQDHSLTYINEAFAWNATPYDLLSLAYYFIHQKEKALEYVKKALQLSPDNERIQKNKEIFEKMA
;
A
#
# COMPACT_ATOMS: atom_id res chain seq x y z
N MET A 1 11.01 -34.74 -7.05
CA MET A 1 12.15 -34.02 -6.43
C MET A 1 11.85 -32.54 -6.46
N LYS A 2 12.17 -31.79 -5.41
CA LYS A 2 12.02 -30.33 -5.38
C LYS A 2 12.99 -29.72 -6.39
N LYS A 3 12.50 -28.82 -7.27
CA LYS A 3 13.28 -28.26 -8.40
C LYS A 3 14.28 -27.19 -7.95
N TYR A 4 13.93 -26.47 -6.89
CA TYR A 4 14.71 -25.37 -6.32
C TYR A 4 14.78 -25.52 -4.80
N LYS A 5 15.86 -25.05 -4.19
CA LYS A 5 15.94 -24.79 -2.76
C LYS A 5 15.31 -23.43 -2.46
N ILE A 6 14.16 -23.44 -1.77
CA ILE A 6 13.41 -22.24 -1.42
C ILE A 6 13.48 -22.01 0.08
N CYS A 7 13.99 -20.85 0.49
CA CYS A 7 14.05 -20.45 1.88
C CYS A 7 13.15 -19.25 2.14
N VAL A 8 12.42 -19.30 3.26
CA VAL A 8 11.66 -18.16 3.76
C VAL A 8 12.48 -17.48 4.84
N TYR A 9 12.49 -16.15 4.86
CA TYR A 9 13.14 -15.39 5.91
C TYR A 9 12.28 -14.21 6.36
N ALA A 10 12.42 -13.84 7.64
CA ALA A 10 11.66 -12.76 8.26
C ALA A 10 12.42 -12.14 9.43
N ILE A 11 12.04 -10.90 9.76
CA ILE A 11 12.34 -10.30 11.08
C ILE A 11 11.11 -10.46 11.98
N CYS A 12 11.32 -10.58 13.29
CA CYS A 12 10.25 -10.79 14.26
C CYS A 12 10.38 -9.81 15.43
N LYS A 13 9.26 -9.20 15.84
CA LYS A 13 9.18 -8.39 17.07
C LYS A 13 7.77 -8.46 17.64
N ASN A 14 7.63 -9.15 18.76
CA ASN A 14 6.37 -9.30 19.49
C ASN A 14 5.23 -9.78 18.58
N GLU A 15 5.38 -10.99 18.05
CA GLU A 15 4.46 -11.62 17.10
C GLU A 15 3.82 -12.90 17.66
N GLU A 16 3.69 -13.06 18.99
CA GLU A 16 3.19 -14.29 19.60
C GLU A 16 1.83 -14.75 19.04
N LYS A 17 0.98 -13.80 18.65
CA LYS A 17 -0.35 -14.03 18.09
C LYS A 17 -0.32 -14.58 16.66
N ASN A 18 0.68 -14.19 15.88
CA ASN A 18 0.77 -14.48 14.45
C ASN A 18 1.72 -15.63 14.14
N LEU A 19 2.75 -15.82 14.95
CA LEU A 19 3.90 -16.63 14.61
C LEU A 19 3.57 -18.10 14.32
N LYS A 20 2.68 -18.73 15.10
CA LYS A 20 2.27 -20.14 14.86
C LYS A 20 1.60 -20.32 13.51
N GLY A 21 0.58 -19.50 13.21
CA GLY A 21 -0.12 -19.57 11.93
C GLY A 21 0.77 -19.19 10.75
N TRP A 22 1.75 -18.30 10.97
CA TRP A 22 2.75 -17.97 9.96
C TRP A 22 3.66 -19.16 9.66
N LEU A 23 4.23 -19.81 10.68
CA LEU A 23 5.07 -21.01 10.53
C LEU A 23 4.35 -22.13 9.78
N GLU A 24 3.05 -22.33 10.04
CA GLU A 24 2.22 -23.28 9.28
C GLU A 24 2.01 -22.87 7.82
N ASN A 25 1.87 -21.57 7.53
CA ASN A 25 1.67 -21.05 6.18
C ASN A 25 2.92 -21.17 5.30
N VAL A 26 4.10 -20.93 5.89
CA VAL A 26 5.38 -20.95 5.16
C VAL A 26 6.08 -22.32 5.19
N GLN A 27 5.46 -23.35 5.77
CA GLN A 27 6.06 -24.68 5.95
C GLN A 27 6.40 -25.43 4.64
N GLU A 28 5.92 -24.96 3.49
CA GLU A 28 6.30 -25.49 2.17
C GLU A 28 7.78 -25.16 1.81
N ALA A 29 8.41 -24.21 2.51
CA ALA A 29 9.82 -23.86 2.36
C ALA A 29 10.76 -25.00 2.83
N ASP A 30 11.96 -25.05 2.25
CA ASP A 30 12.99 -26.02 2.65
C ASP A 30 13.58 -25.66 4.01
N LYS A 31 13.84 -24.36 4.23
CA LYS A 31 14.23 -23.80 5.53
C LYS A 31 13.54 -22.46 5.77
N ILE A 32 13.34 -22.14 7.04
CA ILE A 32 12.73 -20.90 7.50
C ILE A 32 13.73 -20.22 8.43
N PHE A 33 14.04 -18.95 8.18
CA PHE A 33 14.98 -18.14 8.95
C PHE A 33 14.25 -17.00 9.64
N VAL A 34 14.36 -16.88 10.96
CA VAL A 34 13.71 -15.81 11.71
C VAL A 34 14.74 -15.05 12.54
N LEU A 35 14.88 -13.76 12.28
CA LEU A 35 15.67 -12.88 13.13
C LEU A 35 14.77 -12.14 14.11
N ASP A 36 14.79 -12.56 15.37
CA ASP A 36 14.11 -11.86 16.44
C ASP A 36 14.85 -10.57 16.80
N THR A 37 14.17 -9.43 16.72
CA THR A 37 14.75 -8.10 16.97
C THR A 37 14.59 -7.66 18.44
N GLY A 38 14.49 -8.64 19.34
CA GLY A 38 14.39 -8.49 20.78
C GLY A 38 12.96 -8.55 21.31
N SER A 39 12.17 -9.54 20.92
CA SER A 39 10.82 -9.74 21.46
C SER A 39 10.83 -9.88 22.99
N THR A 40 9.73 -9.43 23.60
CA THR A 40 9.47 -9.47 25.04
C THR A 40 8.20 -10.26 25.38
N ASP A 41 7.47 -10.70 24.37
CA ASP A 41 6.32 -11.61 24.48
C ASP A 41 6.77 -13.07 24.28
N SER A 42 5.82 -13.98 24.06
CA SER A 42 6.11 -15.42 23.92
C SER A 42 6.71 -15.82 22.55
N SER A 43 7.09 -14.87 21.69
CA SER A 43 7.58 -15.17 20.33
C SER A 43 8.83 -16.07 20.33
N ILE A 44 9.79 -15.79 21.21
CA ILE A 44 11.04 -16.56 21.29
C ILE A 44 10.77 -18.00 21.72
N GLU A 45 9.85 -18.21 22.65
CA GLU A 45 9.44 -19.50 23.18
C GLU A 45 8.74 -20.33 22.11
N ILE A 46 7.94 -19.70 21.25
CA ILE A 46 7.34 -20.34 20.07
C ILE A 46 8.43 -20.74 19.08
N LEU A 47 9.43 -19.90 18.81
CA LEU A 47 10.54 -20.22 17.90
C LEU A 47 11.41 -21.38 18.43
N LYS A 48 11.67 -21.45 19.73
CA LYS A 48 12.39 -22.58 20.37
C LYS A 48 11.68 -23.92 20.20
N GLN A 49 10.35 -23.90 20.08
CA GLN A 49 9.51 -25.09 19.92
C GLN A 49 9.16 -25.38 18.45
N ALA A 50 9.70 -24.59 17.51
CA ALA A 50 9.44 -24.77 16.09
C ALA A 50 10.13 -26.03 15.53
N LYS A 51 9.74 -26.42 14.31
CA LYS A 51 10.30 -27.59 13.60
C LYS A 51 11.79 -27.39 13.33
N GLU A 52 12.53 -28.49 13.15
CA GLU A 52 13.98 -28.49 12.93
C GLU A 52 14.46 -27.67 11.71
N ASN A 53 13.60 -27.46 10.72
CA ASN A 53 13.90 -26.64 9.54
C ASN A 53 13.74 -25.12 9.79
N VAL A 54 13.39 -24.73 11.01
CA VAL A 54 13.30 -23.33 11.46
C VAL A 54 14.57 -22.98 12.21
N VAL A 55 15.34 -22.04 11.66
CA VAL A 55 16.54 -21.47 12.27
C VAL A 55 16.21 -20.07 12.74
N PHE A 56 16.47 -19.76 14.01
CA PHE A 56 16.27 -18.41 14.51
C PHE A 56 17.49 -17.89 15.27
N GLN A 57 17.63 -16.58 15.26
CA GLN A 57 18.63 -15.84 16.03
C GLN A 57 17.97 -14.62 16.68
N THR A 58 18.62 -14.03 17.68
CA THR A 58 18.16 -12.81 18.33
C THR A 58 19.25 -11.73 18.21
N LYS A 59 18.86 -10.54 17.75
CA LYS A 59 19.75 -9.37 17.69
C LYS A 59 18.96 -8.10 18.00
N LYS A 60 19.42 -7.32 18.99
CA LYS A 60 18.83 -6.01 19.30
C LYS A 60 19.54 -4.92 18.52
N TYR A 61 18.80 -3.91 18.10
CA TYR A 61 19.31 -2.75 17.35
C TYR A 61 19.05 -1.47 18.13
N GLN A 62 20.01 -0.56 18.12
CA GLN A 62 19.87 0.77 18.72
C GLN A 62 20.79 1.78 18.03
N PRO A 63 20.27 2.69 17.17
CA PRO A 63 18.87 2.81 16.75
C PRO A 63 18.39 1.62 15.90
N PHE A 64 17.09 1.38 15.83
CA PHE A 64 16.51 0.33 14.97
C PHE A 64 16.28 0.85 13.56
N ARG A 65 16.67 0.07 12.54
CA ARG A 65 16.33 0.27 11.13
C ARG A 65 15.86 -1.04 10.50
N PHE A 66 14.89 -0.96 9.59
CA PHE A 66 14.32 -2.13 8.94
C PHE A 66 15.31 -2.75 7.93
N ASP A 67 16.00 -1.96 7.12
CA ASP A 67 17.01 -2.43 6.17
C ASP A 67 18.12 -3.27 6.82
N GLU A 68 18.72 -2.80 7.92
CA GLU A 68 19.77 -3.53 8.64
C GLU A 68 19.27 -4.88 9.15
N ALA A 69 18.12 -4.89 9.83
CA ALA A 69 17.54 -6.13 10.35
C ALA A 69 17.17 -7.11 9.24
N ARG A 70 16.66 -6.61 8.12
CA ARG A 70 16.33 -7.43 6.94
C ARG A 70 17.58 -8.03 6.30
N ASN A 71 18.63 -7.24 6.13
CA ASN A 71 19.89 -7.75 5.58
C ASN A 71 20.55 -8.78 6.51
N ASP A 72 20.52 -8.57 7.83
CA ASP A 72 20.99 -9.58 8.78
C ASP A 72 20.16 -10.87 8.72
N SER A 73 18.84 -10.76 8.59
CA SER A 73 17.97 -11.95 8.42
C SER A 73 18.21 -12.66 7.07
N LEU A 74 18.53 -11.91 6.01
CA LEU A 74 18.89 -12.47 4.71
C LEU A 74 20.27 -13.17 4.76
N ASN A 75 21.23 -12.62 5.51
CA ASN A 75 22.55 -13.23 5.72
C ASN A 75 22.48 -14.57 6.47
N MET A 76 21.40 -14.83 7.22
CA MET A 76 21.18 -16.14 7.83
C MET A 76 20.80 -17.21 6.80
N VAL A 77 20.28 -16.82 5.63
CA VAL A 77 19.81 -17.76 4.60
C VAL A 77 21.00 -18.47 3.97
N ASP A 78 20.90 -19.80 3.85
CA ASP A 78 21.94 -20.65 3.26
C ASP A 78 22.46 -20.11 1.90
N GLU A 79 23.76 -20.25 1.67
CA GLU A 79 24.44 -19.76 0.46
C GLU A 79 24.03 -20.49 -0.83
N ASP A 80 23.60 -21.76 -0.72
CA ASP A 80 23.09 -22.59 -1.83
C ASP A 80 21.57 -22.43 -2.04
N CYS A 81 20.92 -21.45 -1.41
CA CYS A 81 19.52 -21.13 -1.67
C CYS A 81 19.33 -20.60 -3.10
N ASP A 82 18.33 -21.12 -3.81
CA ASP A 82 17.97 -20.62 -5.15
C ASP A 82 17.02 -19.42 -5.05
N ILE A 83 16.01 -19.53 -4.19
CA ILE A 83 14.89 -18.56 -4.10
C ILE A 83 14.66 -18.16 -2.64
N CYS A 84 14.87 -16.89 -2.36
CA CYS A 84 14.60 -16.25 -1.08
C CYS A 84 13.21 -15.63 -1.08
N VAL A 85 12.41 -15.94 -0.06
CA VAL A 85 11.06 -15.39 0.14
C VAL A 85 11.05 -14.61 1.44
N CYS A 86 10.99 -13.28 1.35
CA CYS A 86 10.78 -12.45 2.52
C CYS A 86 9.28 -12.31 2.79
N CYS A 87 8.82 -12.75 3.96
CA CYS A 87 7.40 -12.78 4.32
C CYS A 87 7.24 -12.30 5.76
N ASP A 88 6.47 -11.23 5.99
CA ASP A 88 6.27 -10.70 7.33
C ASP A 88 5.39 -11.64 8.17
N ILE A 89 5.61 -11.63 9.47
CA ILE A 89 5.00 -12.62 10.37
C ILE A 89 3.46 -12.47 10.41
N ASP A 90 2.93 -11.30 10.08
CA ASP A 90 1.50 -11.00 9.96
C ASP A 90 0.96 -11.17 8.52
N GLU A 91 1.76 -11.73 7.59
CA GLU A 91 1.36 -11.97 6.20
C GLU A 91 1.12 -13.48 5.95
N ARG A 92 0.20 -13.83 5.03
CA ARG A 92 -0.08 -15.22 4.65
C ARG A 92 -0.19 -15.39 3.15
N PHE A 93 0.54 -16.34 2.58
CA PHE A 93 0.37 -16.75 1.20
C PHE A 93 -0.87 -17.64 1.04
N ILE A 94 -1.40 -17.68 -0.18
CA ILE A 94 -2.33 -18.75 -0.59
C ILE A 94 -1.68 -20.14 -0.45
N LYS A 95 -2.52 -21.18 -0.33
CA LYS A 95 -2.06 -22.58 -0.36
C LYS A 95 -1.34 -22.90 -1.68
N ASN A 96 -0.33 -23.77 -1.63
CA ASN A 96 0.48 -24.18 -2.78
C ASN A 96 1.30 -23.05 -3.42
N TRP A 97 1.63 -22.00 -2.67
CA TRP A 97 2.42 -20.87 -3.15
C TRP A 97 3.76 -21.32 -3.73
N ARG A 98 4.40 -22.33 -3.13
CA ARG A 98 5.68 -22.89 -3.60
C ARG A 98 5.54 -23.43 -5.02
N LYS A 99 4.48 -24.19 -5.30
CA LYS A 99 4.25 -24.80 -6.62
C LYS A 99 4.07 -23.74 -7.70
N ILE A 100 3.43 -22.62 -7.37
CA ILE A 100 3.26 -21.48 -8.30
C ILE A 100 4.62 -20.85 -8.63
N ILE A 101 5.46 -20.65 -7.62
CA ILE A 101 6.84 -20.15 -7.82
C ILE A 101 7.64 -21.13 -8.67
N GLU A 102 7.76 -22.41 -8.28
CA GLU A 102 8.61 -23.39 -8.97
C GLU A 102 8.21 -23.63 -10.43
N LYS A 103 6.91 -23.51 -10.75
CA LYS A 103 6.39 -23.64 -12.12
C LYS A 103 6.87 -22.50 -13.02
N ASN A 104 6.92 -21.28 -12.48
CA ASN A 104 7.19 -20.06 -13.24
C ASN A 104 8.65 -19.58 -13.11
N TRP A 105 9.38 -20.03 -12.09
CA TRP A 105 10.77 -19.66 -11.89
C TRP A 105 11.68 -20.39 -12.89
N THR A 106 12.61 -19.63 -13.46
CA THR A 106 13.63 -20.05 -14.43
C THR A 106 15.01 -19.60 -13.96
N ALA A 107 16.07 -20.12 -14.57
CA ALA A 107 17.44 -19.79 -14.17
C ALA A 107 17.80 -18.30 -14.35
N ASP A 108 17.12 -17.61 -15.26
CA ASP A 108 17.28 -16.17 -15.50
C ASP A 108 16.42 -15.29 -14.58
N THR A 109 15.39 -15.82 -13.92
CA THR A 109 14.54 -15.03 -13.02
C THR A 109 15.34 -14.53 -11.81
N LYS A 110 15.23 -13.23 -11.54
CA LYS A 110 15.90 -12.56 -10.41
C LYS A 110 14.92 -12.07 -9.35
N LEU A 111 13.77 -11.56 -9.78
CA LEU A 111 12.76 -10.99 -8.91
C LEU A 111 11.37 -11.48 -9.33
N LEU A 112 10.50 -11.70 -8.36
CA LEU A 112 9.11 -12.07 -8.60
C LEU A 112 8.21 -11.02 -7.96
N SER A 113 7.37 -10.42 -8.80
CA SER A 113 6.31 -9.50 -8.41
C SER A 113 4.97 -10.23 -8.33
N TYR A 114 4.22 -10.02 -7.26
CA TYR A 114 3.00 -10.77 -6.97
C TYR A 114 1.97 -9.91 -6.25
N ARG A 115 0.73 -10.40 -6.24
CA ARG A 115 -0.42 -9.65 -5.75
C ARG A 115 -0.44 -9.65 -4.22
N TYR A 116 -0.57 -8.48 -3.64
CA TYR A 116 -0.58 -8.25 -2.20
C TYR A 116 -1.84 -7.50 -1.78
N THR A 117 -2.54 -8.06 -0.81
CA THR A 117 -3.71 -7.45 -0.18
C THR A 117 -3.27 -6.84 1.14
N TRP A 118 -3.21 -5.51 1.19
CA TRP A 118 -2.71 -4.75 2.32
C TRP A 118 -3.70 -4.70 3.49
N ASN A 119 -5.01 -4.71 3.19
CA ASN A 119 -6.05 -4.77 4.20
C ASN A 119 -7.33 -5.41 3.64
N PHE A 120 -8.29 -5.62 4.54
CA PHE A 120 -9.61 -6.17 4.24
C PHE A 120 -10.70 -5.14 4.59
N ASN A 121 -11.79 -5.19 3.83
CA ASN A 121 -13.00 -4.44 4.14
C ASN A 121 -13.75 -5.11 5.31
N SER A 122 -14.75 -4.43 5.88
CA SER A 122 -15.53 -4.94 7.01
C SER A 122 -16.32 -6.22 6.70
N ASP A 123 -16.66 -6.47 5.43
CA ASP A 123 -17.33 -7.68 4.96
C ASP A 123 -16.36 -8.85 4.70
N GLY A 124 -15.06 -8.65 4.93
CA GLY A 124 -14.00 -9.63 4.70
C GLY A 124 -13.49 -9.69 3.25
N SER A 125 -14.04 -8.89 2.33
CA SER A 125 -13.49 -8.74 0.99
C SER A 125 -12.15 -7.99 1.00
N GLU A 126 -11.39 -8.09 -0.08
CA GLU A 126 -10.09 -7.43 -0.19
C GLU A 126 -10.26 -5.90 -0.31
N GLY A 127 -9.51 -5.16 0.48
CA GLY A 127 -9.45 -3.70 0.41
C GLY A 127 -8.44 -3.24 -0.63
N THR A 128 -7.39 -2.57 -0.17
CA THR A 128 -6.28 -2.11 -1.02
C THR A 128 -5.44 -3.30 -1.47
N VAL A 129 -5.28 -3.42 -2.80
CA VAL A 129 -4.51 -4.47 -3.44
C VAL A 129 -3.51 -3.87 -4.40
N PHE A 130 -2.25 -4.32 -4.34
CA PHE A 130 -1.21 -3.90 -5.29
C PHE A 130 -0.15 -4.98 -5.49
N PHE A 131 0.74 -4.77 -6.46
CA PHE A 131 1.88 -5.65 -6.66
C PHE A 131 3.06 -5.27 -5.75
N ILE A 132 3.67 -6.26 -5.11
CA ILE A 132 4.94 -6.13 -4.37
C ILE A 132 5.97 -7.12 -4.89
N SER A 133 7.23 -6.91 -4.55
CA SER A 133 8.34 -7.78 -4.96
C SER A 133 9.28 -8.04 -3.80
N LYS A 134 9.00 -9.10 -3.01
CA LYS A 134 9.86 -9.56 -1.91
C LYS A 134 10.38 -11.00 -2.09
N ILE A 135 10.23 -11.59 -3.29
CA ILE A 135 10.73 -12.92 -3.64
C ILE A 135 11.83 -12.76 -4.69
N HIS A 136 13.02 -13.25 -4.40
CA HIS A 136 14.22 -12.92 -5.17
C HIS A 136 15.29 -14.02 -5.17
N SER A 137 16.25 -13.92 -6.09
CA SER A 137 17.45 -14.76 -6.07
C SER A 137 18.39 -14.39 -4.91
N ARG A 138 19.09 -15.37 -4.36
CA ARG A 138 19.86 -15.26 -3.10
C ARG A 138 20.97 -14.20 -3.10
N HIS A 139 21.64 -13.98 -4.23
CA HIS A 139 22.93 -13.27 -4.29
C HIS A 139 22.89 -11.94 -5.05
N ASP A 140 21.72 -11.54 -5.52
CA ASP A 140 21.60 -10.42 -6.45
C ASP A 140 21.01 -9.15 -5.82
N PHE A 141 20.60 -9.20 -4.55
CA PHE A 141 19.87 -8.11 -3.90
C PHE A 141 20.38 -7.81 -2.49
N LYS A 142 20.12 -6.58 -2.06
CA LYS A 142 20.17 -6.15 -0.65
C LYS A 142 18.92 -5.33 -0.32
N TRP A 143 18.53 -5.32 0.94
CA TRP A 143 17.51 -4.38 1.42
C TRP A 143 18.11 -2.99 1.60
N VAL A 144 17.37 -1.97 1.19
CA VAL A 144 17.75 -0.56 1.37
C VAL A 144 16.59 0.22 1.98
N HIS A 145 16.95 1.36 2.57
CA HIS A 145 16.10 2.32 3.28
C HIS A 145 15.76 1.92 4.73
N PRO A 146 15.90 2.86 5.69
CA PRO A 146 15.64 2.59 7.10
C PRO A 146 14.20 2.15 7.40
N VAL A 147 13.24 2.51 6.54
CA VAL A 147 11.80 2.17 6.57
C VAL A 147 11.26 2.19 5.14
N HIS A 148 10.12 1.54 4.89
CA HIS A 148 9.58 1.33 3.53
C HIS A 148 10.60 0.64 2.62
N GLU A 149 11.31 -0.33 3.20
CA GLU A 149 12.46 -0.97 2.61
C GLU A 149 12.11 -1.69 1.30
N VAL A 150 13.05 -1.67 0.36
CA VAL A 150 12.91 -2.36 -0.93
C VAL A 150 14.16 -3.16 -1.25
N LEU A 151 14.01 -4.17 -2.11
CA LEU A 151 15.14 -4.93 -2.65
C LEU A 151 15.82 -4.12 -3.76
N GLN A 152 17.07 -3.69 -3.53
CA GLN A 152 17.92 -3.09 -4.54
C GLN A 152 18.70 -4.18 -5.27
N TYR A 153 18.54 -4.23 -6.59
CA TYR A 153 19.31 -5.12 -7.45
C TYR A 153 20.77 -4.63 -7.59
N LEU A 154 21.73 -5.53 -7.41
CA LEU A 154 23.16 -5.19 -7.28
C LEU A 154 23.96 -5.31 -8.58
N LYS A 155 23.37 -5.88 -9.63
CA LYS A 155 24.07 -6.13 -10.89
C LYS A 155 23.83 -5.01 -11.91
N LYS A 156 24.66 -4.98 -12.96
CA LYS A 156 24.59 -3.94 -14.00
C LYS A 156 23.60 -4.29 -15.11
N GLU A 157 23.41 -5.59 -15.35
CA GLU A 157 22.44 -6.09 -16.31
C GLU A 157 21.00 -5.77 -15.89
N PRO A 158 20.02 -5.82 -16.81
CA PRO A 158 18.62 -5.65 -16.45
C PRO A 158 18.15 -6.75 -15.49
N CYS A 159 17.46 -6.36 -14.42
CA CYS A 159 16.82 -7.30 -13.50
C CYS A 159 15.65 -8.01 -14.21
N LYS A 160 15.75 -9.33 -14.37
CA LYS A 160 14.67 -10.15 -14.92
C LYS A 160 13.58 -10.36 -13.85
N THR A 161 12.54 -9.55 -13.93
CA THR A 161 11.35 -9.66 -13.08
C THR A 161 10.25 -10.44 -13.80
N ILE A 162 9.66 -11.42 -13.12
CA ILE A 162 8.40 -12.06 -13.54
C ILE A 162 7.26 -11.52 -12.67
N GLN A 163 6.06 -11.39 -13.23
CA GLN A 163 4.87 -10.93 -12.50
C GLN A 163 3.82 -12.04 -12.49
N LEU A 164 3.39 -12.47 -11.30
CA LEU A 164 2.47 -13.58 -11.08
C LEU A 164 1.22 -13.12 -10.30
N PRO A 165 0.15 -12.66 -10.99
CA PRO A 165 -1.10 -12.24 -10.34
C PRO A 165 -1.81 -13.35 -9.56
N GLU A 166 -1.55 -14.62 -9.91
CA GLU A 166 -2.11 -15.78 -9.23
C GLU A 166 -1.44 -16.07 -7.88
N LEU A 167 -0.21 -15.61 -7.65
CA LEU A 167 0.43 -15.65 -6.35
C LEU A 167 -0.11 -14.50 -5.50
N LYS A 168 -0.80 -14.84 -4.42
CA LYS A 168 -1.44 -13.85 -3.53
C LYS A 168 -0.86 -13.95 -2.12
N LEU A 169 -0.57 -12.78 -1.55
CA LEU A 169 -0.17 -12.58 -0.16
C LEU A 169 -1.16 -11.66 0.53
N PHE A 170 -1.58 -12.02 1.73
CA PHE A 170 -2.58 -11.29 2.51
C PHE A 170 -1.98 -10.76 3.80
N HIS A 171 -2.16 -9.47 4.10
CA HIS A 171 -1.69 -8.85 5.33
C HIS A 171 -2.79 -8.78 6.40
N TYR A 172 -2.49 -9.31 7.59
CA TYR A 172 -3.37 -9.28 8.76
C TYR A 172 -2.78 -8.35 9.82
N ALA A 173 -2.73 -7.06 9.49
CA ALA A 173 -2.09 -6.03 10.31
C ALA A 173 -2.70 -5.94 11.72
N ASP A 174 -1.84 -5.82 12.73
CA ASP A 174 -2.24 -5.39 14.07
C ASP A 174 -2.34 -3.86 14.12
N ASN A 175 -3.55 -3.33 14.00
CA ASN A 175 -3.83 -1.89 14.01
C ASN A 175 -3.52 -1.21 15.36
N LEU A 176 -3.22 -1.98 16.41
CA LEU A 176 -2.81 -1.44 17.71
C LEU A 176 -1.29 -1.18 17.79
N LYS A 177 -0.49 -1.71 16.85
CA LYS A 177 0.96 -1.47 16.82
C LYS A 177 1.25 -0.04 16.42
N SER A 178 1.99 0.68 17.28
CA SER A 178 2.43 2.04 17.00
C SER A 178 3.35 2.06 15.78
N ARG A 179 3.10 3.01 14.87
CA ARG A 179 3.99 3.35 13.74
C ARG A 179 4.81 4.61 14.01
N SER A 180 4.91 5.04 15.27
CA SER A 180 5.58 6.29 15.65
C SER A 180 7.07 6.38 15.26
N SER A 181 7.72 5.25 14.97
CA SER A 181 9.11 5.24 14.49
C SER A 181 9.26 5.58 13.02
N TYR A 182 8.18 5.60 12.22
CA TYR A 182 8.28 5.73 10.77
C TYR A 182 8.74 7.12 10.36
N LEU A 183 8.22 8.18 11.00
CA LEU A 183 8.58 9.55 10.64
C LEU A 183 10.09 9.83 10.85
N PRO A 184 10.70 9.56 12.03
CA PRO A 184 12.14 9.75 12.20
C PRO A 184 12.99 8.91 11.23
N LEU A 185 12.54 7.70 10.88
CA LEU A 185 13.24 6.84 9.93
C LEU A 185 13.13 7.37 8.49
N LEU A 186 11.99 7.93 8.08
CA LEU A 186 11.84 8.59 6.79
C LEU A 186 12.68 9.87 6.70
N GLU A 187 12.73 10.66 7.78
CA GLU A 187 13.61 11.84 7.87
C GLU A 187 15.08 11.44 7.69
N LEU A 188 15.52 10.37 8.38
CA LEU A 188 16.86 9.80 8.21
C LEU A 188 17.09 9.29 6.78
N SER A 189 16.11 8.60 6.18
CA SER A 189 16.22 8.07 4.81
C SER A 189 16.46 9.17 3.79
N VAL A 190 15.69 10.25 3.85
CA VAL A 190 15.83 11.39 2.92
C VAL A 190 17.09 12.20 3.21
N GLN A 191 17.54 12.24 4.47
CA GLN A 191 18.84 12.83 4.81
C GLN A 191 20.02 12.05 4.22
N GLU A 192 19.95 10.71 4.24
CA GLU A 192 20.98 9.82 3.69
C GLU A 192 20.99 9.83 2.15
N ASP A 193 19.82 9.89 1.52
CA ASP A 193 19.67 10.00 0.05
C ASP A 193 18.61 11.04 -0.35
N PRO A 194 19.00 12.32 -0.51
CA PRO A 194 18.07 13.40 -0.87
C PRO A 194 17.52 13.36 -2.30
N GLU A 195 17.97 12.42 -3.13
CA GLU A 195 17.52 12.22 -4.52
C GLU A 195 16.64 10.98 -4.69
N ASP A 196 16.39 10.22 -3.61
CA ASP A 196 15.42 9.14 -3.55
C ASP A 196 13.99 9.69 -3.63
N ASP A 197 13.35 9.51 -4.78
CA ASP A 197 12.01 10.03 -5.02
C ASP A 197 10.94 9.36 -4.15
N ARG A 198 11.04 8.04 -3.98
CA ARG A 198 10.07 7.23 -3.24
C ARG A 198 10.02 7.64 -1.78
N ASN A 199 11.18 7.79 -1.13
CA ASN A 199 11.20 8.19 0.28
C ASN A 199 10.91 9.68 0.46
N MET A 200 11.25 10.53 -0.51
CA MET A 200 10.79 11.92 -0.52
C MET A 200 9.24 11.99 -0.56
N HIS A 201 8.60 11.19 -1.40
CA HIS A 201 7.13 11.07 -1.44
C HIS A 201 6.57 10.58 -0.10
N TYR A 202 7.09 9.48 0.43
CA TYR A 202 6.61 8.93 1.71
C TYR A 202 6.82 9.87 2.89
N LEU A 203 7.95 10.58 2.97
CA LEU A 203 8.20 11.58 4.01
C LEU A 203 7.17 12.71 3.95
N GLY A 204 6.91 13.24 2.73
CA GLY A 204 5.90 14.27 2.53
C GLY A 204 4.49 13.83 2.94
N ARG A 205 4.11 12.59 2.60
CA ARG A 205 2.85 11.97 3.05
C ARG A 205 2.81 11.82 4.57
N GLU A 206 3.90 11.40 5.20
CA GLU A 206 3.96 11.17 6.64
C GLU A 206 3.85 12.50 7.42
N TYR A 207 4.48 13.57 6.93
CA TYR A 207 4.27 14.92 7.44
C TYR A 207 2.80 15.36 7.36
N MET A 208 2.10 15.06 6.27
CA MET A 208 0.67 15.36 6.13
C MET A 208 -0.14 14.62 7.21
N PHE A 209 0.10 13.33 7.45
CA PHE A 209 -0.60 12.58 8.50
C PHE A 209 -0.31 13.13 9.91
N HIS A 210 0.89 13.68 10.13
CA HIS A 210 1.28 14.38 11.35
C HIS A 210 0.81 15.84 11.41
N LYS A 211 0.02 16.31 10.43
CA LYS A 211 -0.48 17.69 10.31
C LYS A 211 0.61 18.76 10.20
N LYS A 212 1.83 18.35 9.85
CA LYS A 212 2.97 19.21 9.51
C LYS A 212 2.83 19.68 8.06
N TYR A 213 1.80 20.48 7.80
CA TYR A 213 1.34 20.75 6.43
C TYR A 213 2.35 21.52 5.59
N ASP A 214 3.11 22.45 6.19
CA ASP A 214 4.13 23.21 5.45
C ASP A 214 5.34 22.35 5.10
N GLU A 215 5.79 21.50 6.02
CA GLU A 215 6.82 20.50 5.75
C GLU A 215 6.37 19.49 4.69
N ALA A 216 5.12 19.01 4.77
CA ALA A 216 4.54 18.12 3.77
C ALA A 216 4.54 18.76 2.37
N ILE A 217 4.05 20.00 2.25
CA ILE A 217 3.99 20.73 0.97
C ILE A 217 5.40 20.92 0.40
N ASN A 218 6.37 21.34 1.23
CA ASN A 218 7.75 21.56 0.79
C ASN A 218 8.40 20.26 0.31
N THR A 219 8.27 19.18 1.09
CA THR A 219 8.84 17.86 0.77
C THR A 219 8.20 17.25 -0.48
N LEU A 220 6.87 17.34 -0.64
CA LEU A 220 6.17 16.81 -1.81
C LEU A 220 6.47 17.64 -3.07
N ASN A 221 6.61 18.96 -2.96
CA ASN A 221 7.10 19.79 -4.07
C ASN A 221 8.53 19.41 -4.44
N ARG A 222 9.40 19.12 -3.47
CA ARG A 222 10.76 18.62 -3.73
C ARG A 222 10.71 17.31 -4.50
N HIS A 223 9.92 16.33 -4.06
CA HIS A 223 9.71 15.06 -4.78
C HIS A 223 9.36 15.31 -6.26
N LEU A 224 8.40 16.19 -6.53
CA LEU A 224 7.94 16.48 -7.89
C LEU A 224 9.01 17.11 -8.82
N THR A 225 10.10 17.65 -8.26
CA THR A 225 11.26 18.19 -9.00
C THR A 225 12.38 17.20 -9.23
N LEU A 226 12.38 16.04 -8.57
CA LEU A 226 13.43 15.03 -8.70
C LEU A 226 13.39 14.39 -10.09
N LYS A 227 14.58 14.13 -10.66
CA LYS A 227 14.69 13.50 -11.99
C LYS A 227 14.27 12.03 -11.97
N SER A 228 14.44 11.37 -10.83
CA SER A 228 14.05 9.98 -10.55
C SER A 228 12.54 9.82 -10.42
N ALA A 229 11.82 10.85 -9.97
CA ALA A 229 10.36 10.91 -9.81
C ALA A 229 9.63 10.90 -11.16
N THR A 230 9.66 9.75 -11.84
CA THR A 230 9.13 9.54 -13.20
C THR A 230 7.81 8.76 -13.20
N TRP A 231 7.48 8.08 -12.10
CA TRP A 231 6.26 7.30 -11.99
C TRP A 231 5.04 8.19 -11.73
N LYS A 232 4.17 8.27 -12.74
CA LYS A 232 3.02 9.19 -12.79
C LYS A 232 2.04 9.03 -11.62
N ASP A 233 1.76 7.80 -11.18
CA ASP A 233 0.80 7.56 -10.10
C ASP A 233 1.26 8.23 -8.79
N GLU A 234 2.54 8.10 -8.44
CA GLU A 234 3.11 8.66 -7.22
C GLU A 234 3.26 10.19 -7.30
N ARG A 235 3.58 10.72 -8.49
CA ARG A 235 3.54 12.16 -8.76
C ARG A 235 2.12 12.71 -8.58
N ALA A 236 1.10 12.03 -9.13
CA ALA A 236 -0.29 12.40 -8.96
C ALA A 236 -0.70 12.36 -7.48
N ALA A 237 -0.31 11.32 -6.75
CA ALA A 237 -0.54 11.22 -5.30
C ALA A 237 0.13 12.36 -4.51
N SER A 238 1.33 12.77 -4.91
CA SER A 238 2.02 13.91 -4.27
C SER A 238 1.24 15.20 -4.44
N TYR A 239 0.74 15.47 -5.64
CA TYR A 239 -0.16 16.61 -5.86
C TYR A 239 -1.46 16.51 -5.06
N ARG A 240 -2.06 15.32 -4.94
CA ARG A 240 -3.23 15.10 -4.08
C ARG A 240 -2.94 15.42 -2.62
N PHE A 241 -1.82 14.94 -2.08
CA PHE A 241 -1.43 15.19 -0.69
C PHE A 241 -1.12 16.67 -0.44
N ILE A 242 -0.48 17.37 -1.40
CA ILE A 242 -0.37 18.84 -1.37
C ILE A 242 -1.76 19.47 -1.32
N GLY A 243 -2.70 18.99 -2.16
CA GLY A 243 -4.08 19.46 -2.17
C GLY A 243 -4.77 19.32 -0.81
N ARG A 244 -4.63 18.15 -0.16
CA ARG A 244 -5.15 17.92 1.21
C ARG A 244 -4.54 18.87 2.23
N CYS A 245 -3.22 19.11 2.18
CA CYS A 245 -2.55 20.08 3.05
C CYS A 245 -3.09 21.49 2.83
N GLN A 246 -3.28 21.91 1.57
CA GLN A 246 -3.84 23.23 1.25
C GLN A 246 -5.28 23.37 1.73
N LEU A 247 -6.12 22.33 1.58
CA LEU A 247 -7.47 22.33 2.16
C LEU A 247 -7.45 22.49 3.68
N ALA A 248 -6.57 21.76 4.37
CA ALA A 248 -6.44 21.88 5.83
C ALA A 248 -6.00 23.28 6.28
N LYS A 249 -5.34 24.04 5.38
CA LYS A 249 -4.96 25.44 5.56
C LYS A 249 -6.01 26.45 5.06
N ASN A 250 -7.17 25.98 4.60
CA ASN A 250 -8.24 26.78 3.96
C ASN A 250 -7.81 27.49 2.65
N ASN A 251 -6.75 27.01 2.00
CA ASN A 251 -6.25 27.51 0.73
C ASN A 251 -6.95 26.77 -0.43
N PHE A 252 -8.25 27.05 -0.59
CA PHE A 252 -9.12 26.28 -1.48
C PHE A 252 -8.71 26.36 -2.96
N ASN A 253 -8.20 27.50 -3.42
CA ASN A 253 -7.75 27.67 -4.81
C ASN A 253 -6.50 26.83 -5.10
N GLU A 254 -5.54 26.83 -4.18
CA GLU A 254 -4.30 26.06 -4.25
C GLU A 254 -4.59 24.56 -4.19
N ALA A 255 -5.55 24.14 -3.37
CA ALA A 255 -6.02 22.77 -3.34
C ALA A 255 -6.61 22.36 -4.70
N LYS A 256 -7.51 23.17 -5.26
CA LYS A 256 -8.09 22.93 -6.59
C LYS A 256 -7.03 22.80 -7.68
N ILE A 257 -6.04 23.70 -7.71
CA ILE A 257 -4.92 23.65 -8.65
C ILE A 257 -4.14 22.33 -8.48
N SER A 258 -3.90 21.90 -7.23
CA SER A 258 -3.17 20.68 -6.94
C SER A 258 -3.91 19.44 -7.44
N TYR A 259 -5.22 19.34 -7.21
CA TYR A 259 -6.02 18.23 -7.75
C TYR A 259 -6.05 18.21 -9.28
N LEU A 260 -6.16 19.36 -9.93
CA LEU A 260 -6.08 19.45 -11.40
C LEU A 260 -4.70 19.00 -11.93
N LYS A 261 -3.61 19.36 -11.26
CA LYS A 261 -2.26 18.86 -11.59
C LYS A 261 -2.14 17.35 -11.41
N ALA A 262 -2.73 16.79 -10.35
CA ALA A 262 -2.77 15.35 -10.14
C ALA A 262 -3.50 14.63 -11.29
N ILE A 263 -4.64 15.18 -11.74
CA ILE A 263 -5.37 14.67 -12.92
C ILE A 263 -4.49 14.72 -14.18
N CYS A 264 -3.72 15.80 -14.38
CA CYS A 264 -2.79 15.89 -15.52
C CYS A 264 -1.66 14.85 -15.48
N GLU A 265 -1.15 14.51 -14.29
CA GLU A 265 -0.11 13.48 -14.12
C GLU A 265 -0.66 12.09 -14.46
N ALA A 266 -1.82 11.72 -13.88
CA ALA A 266 -2.42 10.40 -14.03
C ALA A 266 -3.94 10.48 -14.33
N PRO A 267 -4.34 10.82 -15.57
CA PRO A 267 -5.75 10.95 -15.95
C PRO A 267 -6.52 9.62 -15.97
N TYR A 268 -5.81 8.51 -15.79
CA TYR A 268 -6.37 7.16 -15.69
C TYR A 268 -6.62 6.73 -14.22
N LEU A 269 -6.39 7.59 -13.24
CA LEU A 269 -6.70 7.34 -11.82
C LEU A 269 -7.88 8.20 -11.38
N ARG A 270 -8.84 7.61 -10.64
CA ARG A 270 -10.08 8.30 -10.21
C ARG A 270 -9.85 9.24 -9.03
N GLU A 271 -8.91 8.87 -8.19
CA GLU A 271 -8.50 9.48 -6.94
C GLU A 271 -8.60 11.02 -6.93
N ALA A 272 -7.90 11.69 -7.84
CA ALA A 272 -7.85 13.15 -7.89
C ALA A 272 -9.16 13.79 -8.37
N TYR A 273 -9.91 13.12 -9.25
CA TYR A 273 -11.22 13.57 -9.71
C TYR A 273 -12.22 13.60 -8.55
N ILE A 274 -12.23 12.54 -7.74
CA ILE A 274 -13.15 12.43 -6.61
C ILE A 274 -12.82 13.46 -5.51
N GLU A 275 -11.54 13.72 -5.24
CA GLU A 275 -11.14 14.78 -4.30
C GLU A 275 -11.48 16.18 -4.79
N LEU A 276 -11.30 16.44 -6.09
CA LEU A 276 -11.73 17.70 -6.70
C LEU A 276 -13.26 17.87 -6.58
N ALA A 277 -14.02 16.79 -6.81
CA ALA A 277 -15.47 16.81 -6.65
C ALA A 277 -15.89 17.07 -5.19
N TYR A 278 -15.19 16.51 -4.20
CA TYR A 278 -15.44 16.85 -2.79
C TYR A 278 -15.23 18.34 -2.51
N LEU A 279 -14.12 18.92 -3.00
CA LEU A 279 -13.87 20.36 -2.86
C LEU A 279 -14.99 21.20 -3.49
N LEU A 280 -15.43 20.84 -4.70
CA LEU A 280 -16.52 21.54 -5.39
C LEU A 280 -17.86 21.39 -4.66
N TYR A 281 -18.10 20.23 -4.06
CA TYR A 281 -19.29 19.98 -3.24
C TYR A 281 -19.34 20.90 -2.02
N GLU A 282 -18.24 21.06 -1.29
CA GLU A 282 -18.13 22.01 -0.16
C GLU A 282 -18.37 23.46 -0.60
N GLN A 283 -17.98 23.81 -1.83
CA GLN A 283 -18.23 25.12 -2.45
C GLN A 283 -19.63 25.27 -3.04
N LYS A 284 -20.49 24.23 -2.96
CA LYS A 284 -21.83 24.17 -3.56
C LYS A 284 -21.83 24.29 -5.09
N GLU A 285 -20.72 23.96 -5.73
CA GLU A 285 -20.53 23.96 -7.18
C GLU A 285 -21.04 22.64 -7.79
N TYR A 286 -22.33 22.36 -7.63
CA TYR A 286 -22.92 21.03 -7.89
C TYR A 286 -22.81 20.56 -9.34
N TYR A 287 -22.88 21.46 -10.33
CA TYR A 287 -22.64 21.11 -11.74
C TYR A 287 -21.19 20.63 -11.96
N GLY A 288 -20.23 21.23 -11.25
CA GLY A 288 -18.84 20.80 -11.28
C GLY A 288 -18.67 19.41 -10.65
N VAL A 289 -19.35 19.14 -9.52
CA VAL A 289 -19.39 17.79 -8.92
C VAL A 289 -19.87 16.76 -9.93
N ILE A 290 -20.99 17.04 -10.62
CA ILE A 290 -21.54 16.13 -11.63
C ILE A 290 -20.51 15.84 -12.72
N TYR A 291 -19.94 16.88 -13.32
CA TYR A 291 -18.97 16.74 -14.41
C TYR A 291 -17.76 15.88 -14.00
N TRP A 292 -17.09 16.22 -12.89
CA TRP A 292 -15.85 15.54 -12.51
C TRP A 292 -16.07 14.11 -12.03
N ILE A 293 -17.20 13.82 -11.37
CA ILE A 293 -17.53 12.44 -11.02
C ILE A 293 -17.88 11.63 -12.27
N GLU A 294 -18.62 12.18 -13.22
CA GLU A 294 -18.93 11.50 -14.48
C GLU A 294 -17.65 11.21 -15.29
N GLU A 295 -16.67 12.13 -15.31
CA GLU A 295 -15.33 11.84 -15.88
C GLU A 295 -14.62 10.72 -15.12
N ALA A 296 -14.62 10.73 -13.79
CA ALA A 296 -14.00 9.68 -12.98
C ALA A 296 -14.61 8.30 -13.28
N LEU A 297 -15.94 8.21 -13.43
CA LEU A 297 -16.64 6.96 -13.68
C LEU A 297 -16.39 6.38 -15.09
N LYS A 298 -15.86 7.16 -16.04
CA LYS A 298 -15.38 6.63 -17.33
C LYS A 298 -14.13 5.77 -17.18
N ILE A 299 -13.35 5.96 -16.12
CA ILE A 299 -12.15 5.17 -15.81
C ILE A 299 -12.63 3.84 -15.23
N GLN A 300 -12.68 2.78 -16.03
CA GLN A 300 -13.19 1.47 -15.58
C GLN A 300 -12.11 0.54 -15.03
N ASP A 301 -10.85 0.77 -15.41
CA ASP A 301 -9.73 -0.07 -14.98
C ASP A 301 -9.22 0.37 -13.60
N HIS A 302 -9.27 -0.55 -12.64
CA HIS A 302 -8.73 -0.32 -11.30
C HIS A 302 -7.29 -0.81 -11.26
N SER A 303 -6.35 0.16 -11.33
CA SER A 303 -4.93 -0.13 -11.24
C SER A 303 -4.61 -0.88 -9.95
N LEU A 304 -3.62 -1.77 -9.97
CA LEU A 304 -3.17 -2.51 -8.78
C LEU A 304 -1.90 -1.87 -8.21
N THR A 305 -2.01 -0.61 -7.82
CA THR A 305 -0.93 0.19 -7.24
C THR A 305 -1.29 0.66 -5.84
N TYR A 306 -0.28 0.93 -5.01
CA TYR A 306 -0.51 1.33 -3.61
C TYR A 306 -1.09 2.74 -3.48
N ILE A 307 -1.18 3.49 -4.59
CA ILE A 307 -1.74 4.84 -4.65
C ILE A 307 -3.27 4.85 -4.58
N ASN A 308 -3.91 3.73 -4.95
CA ASN A 308 -5.37 3.67 -4.96
C ASN A 308 -5.96 3.81 -3.55
N GLU A 309 -7.02 4.61 -3.45
CA GLU A 309 -7.75 4.80 -2.20
C GLU A 309 -9.22 4.37 -2.37
N ALA A 310 -9.72 3.60 -1.40
CA ALA A 310 -11.01 2.91 -1.51
C ALA A 310 -12.20 3.83 -1.84
N PHE A 311 -12.17 5.10 -1.41
CA PHE A 311 -13.23 6.06 -1.68
C PHE A 311 -13.41 6.36 -3.18
N ALA A 312 -12.41 6.11 -4.02
CA ALA A 312 -12.54 6.34 -5.45
C ALA A 312 -13.29 5.21 -6.18
N TRP A 313 -13.47 4.08 -5.51
CA TRP A 313 -13.98 2.83 -6.08
C TRP A 313 -15.19 2.24 -5.34
N ASN A 314 -15.56 2.81 -4.19
CA ASN A 314 -16.72 2.37 -3.39
C ASN A 314 -18.00 3.18 -3.73
N ALA A 315 -18.96 3.25 -2.79
CA ALA A 315 -20.22 3.98 -2.97
C ALA A 315 -20.06 5.51 -3.15
N THR A 316 -18.91 6.09 -2.77
CA THR A 316 -18.68 7.54 -2.71
C THR A 316 -18.97 8.30 -4.01
N PRO A 317 -18.50 7.88 -5.21
CA PRO A 317 -18.79 8.62 -6.43
C PRO A 317 -20.30 8.72 -6.71
N TYR A 318 -21.03 7.63 -6.51
CA TYR A 318 -22.47 7.59 -6.71
C TYR A 318 -23.23 8.41 -5.66
N ASP A 319 -22.76 8.38 -4.40
CA ASP A 319 -23.33 9.23 -3.35
C ASP A 319 -23.15 10.72 -3.66
N LEU A 320 -21.95 11.15 -4.09
CA LEU A 320 -21.69 12.53 -4.50
C LEU A 320 -22.57 12.97 -5.69
N LEU A 321 -22.75 12.11 -6.70
CA LEU A 321 -23.69 12.39 -7.79
C LEU A 321 -25.12 12.53 -7.28
N SER A 322 -25.56 11.64 -6.39
CA SER A 322 -26.92 11.68 -5.86
C SER A 322 -27.21 12.99 -5.11
N LEU A 323 -26.25 13.45 -4.30
CA LEU A 323 -26.33 14.71 -3.58
C LEU A 323 -26.31 15.91 -4.53
N ALA A 324 -25.40 15.93 -5.51
CA ALA A 324 -25.32 17.02 -6.47
C ALA A 324 -26.61 17.16 -7.29
N TYR A 325 -27.17 16.05 -7.78
CA TYR A 325 -28.45 16.05 -8.50
C TYR A 325 -29.63 16.48 -7.60
N TYR A 326 -29.62 16.10 -6.31
CA TYR A 326 -30.62 16.58 -5.35
C TYR A 326 -30.58 18.11 -5.21
N PHE A 327 -29.40 18.70 -5.01
CA PHE A 327 -29.27 20.14 -4.83
C PHE A 327 -29.59 20.98 -6.07
N ILE A 328 -29.51 20.40 -7.28
CA ILE A 328 -29.98 21.04 -8.51
C ILE A 328 -31.42 20.67 -8.90
N HIS A 329 -32.18 20.11 -7.95
CA HIS A 329 -33.61 19.75 -8.09
C HIS A 329 -33.90 18.70 -9.18
N GLN A 330 -32.97 17.79 -9.45
CA GLN A 330 -33.12 16.69 -10.41
C GLN A 330 -33.46 15.38 -9.67
N LYS A 331 -34.72 15.25 -9.24
CA LYS A 331 -35.21 14.14 -8.39
C LYS A 331 -34.87 12.75 -8.93
N GLU A 332 -35.19 12.51 -10.20
CA GLU A 332 -35.06 11.19 -10.81
C GLU A 332 -33.61 10.72 -10.81
N LYS A 333 -32.68 11.60 -11.19
CA LYS A 333 -31.24 11.31 -11.18
C LYS A 333 -30.69 11.15 -9.76
N ALA A 334 -31.13 11.97 -8.80
CA ALA A 334 -30.75 11.82 -7.40
C ALA A 334 -31.14 10.42 -6.87
N LEU A 335 -32.37 9.98 -7.17
CA LEU A 335 -32.87 8.64 -6.81
C LEU A 335 -32.16 7.51 -7.55
N GLU A 336 -31.76 7.71 -8.80
CA GLU A 336 -30.97 6.73 -9.55
C GLU A 336 -29.61 6.48 -8.87
N TYR A 337 -28.86 7.56 -8.60
CA TYR A 337 -27.51 7.45 -8.09
C TYR A 337 -27.45 7.04 -6.62
N VAL A 338 -28.41 7.46 -5.78
CA VAL A 338 -28.47 7.00 -4.38
C VAL A 338 -28.72 5.48 -4.30
N LYS A 339 -29.53 4.93 -5.22
CA LYS A 339 -29.74 3.47 -5.32
C LYS A 339 -28.47 2.75 -5.72
N LYS A 340 -27.69 3.27 -6.68
CA LYS A 340 -26.36 2.73 -7.03
C LYS A 340 -25.39 2.78 -5.85
N ALA A 341 -25.38 3.86 -5.08
CA ALA A 341 -24.58 3.97 -3.87
C ALA A 341 -24.96 2.91 -2.82
N LEU A 342 -26.26 2.68 -2.58
CA LEU A 342 -26.76 1.64 -1.66
C LEU A 342 -26.52 0.21 -2.14
N GLN A 343 -26.42 -0.04 -3.44
CA GLN A 343 -26.01 -1.36 -3.93
C GLN A 343 -24.58 -1.72 -3.49
N LEU A 344 -23.70 -0.71 -3.36
CA LEU A 344 -22.32 -0.89 -2.92
C LEU A 344 -22.14 -0.76 -1.41
N SER A 345 -23.06 -0.09 -0.72
CA SER A 345 -23.01 0.12 0.73
C SER A 345 -24.42 0.07 1.32
N PRO A 346 -25.04 -1.13 1.36
CA PRO A 346 -26.45 -1.28 1.73
C PRO A 346 -26.74 -0.86 3.18
N ASP A 347 -25.78 -1.03 4.07
CA ASP A 347 -25.92 -0.75 5.51
C ASP A 347 -25.56 0.70 5.88
N ASN A 348 -25.28 1.57 4.91
CA ASN A 348 -24.93 2.95 5.19
C ASN A 348 -26.17 3.79 5.53
N GLU A 349 -26.43 3.96 6.84
CA GLU A 349 -27.60 4.70 7.34
C GLU A 349 -27.72 6.12 6.77
N ARG A 350 -26.61 6.83 6.54
CA ARG A 350 -26.64 8.18 5.98
C ARG A 350 -27.18 8.16 4.55
N ILE A 351 -26.73 7.21 3.72
CA ILE A 351 -27.20 7.08 2.33
C ILE A 351 -28.67 6.63 2.29
N GLN A 352 -29.10 5.76 3.20
CA GLN A 352 -30.50 5.36 3.34
C GLN A 352 -31.40 6.57 3.65
N LYS A 353 -31.01 7.39 4.63
CA LYS A 353 -31.71 8.63 4.99
C LYS A 353 -31.77 9.62 3.82
N ASN A 354 -30.68 9.77 3.06
CA ASN A 354 -30.67 10.60 1.85
C ASN A 354 -31.73 10.14 0.84
N LYS A 355 -31.84 8.83 0.59
CA LYS A 355 -32.86 8.27 -0.31
C LYS A 355 -34.28 8.63 0.13
N GLU A 356 -34.60 8.51 1.41
CA GLU A 356 -35.92 8.89 1.95
C GLU A 356 -36.23 10.39 1.76
N ILE A 357 -35.22 11.25 1.92
CA ILE A 357 -35.34 12.69 1.66
C ILE A 357 -35.63 12.93 0.17
N PHE A 358 -34.89 12.28 -0.72
CA PHE A 358 -35.03 12.44 -2.16
C PHE A 358 -36.40 11.95 -2.66
N GLU A 359 -36.96 10.89 -2.07
CA GLU A 359 -38.30 10.37 -2.39
C GLU A 359 -39.40 11.39 -2.09
N LYS A 360 -39.22 12.18 -1.02
CA LYS A 360 -40.16 13.23 -0.57
C LYS A 360 -39.99 14.58 -1.28
N MET A 361 -38.98 14.73 -2.14
CA MET A 361 -38.81 15.95 -2.93
C MET A 361 -40.00 16.11 -3.89
N ALA A 362 -40.59 17.31 -3.96
CA ALA A 362 -41.74 17.59 -4.82
C ALA A 362 -41.35 17.55 -6.31
#